data_AF-A0A521AIS0-F1
#
_entry.id   AF-A0A521AIS0-F1
#
_cell.length_a   1.000
_cell.length_b   1.000
_cell.length_c   1.000
_cell.angle_alpha   90.00
_cell.angle_beta   90.00
_cell.angle_gamma   90.00
#
_symmetry.space_group_name_H-M   'P 1'
#
loop_
_entity.id
_entity.type
_entity.pdbx_description
1 polymer ?
#
loop_
_entity_poly.entity_id
_entity_poly.type
_entity_poly.pdbx_seq_one_letter_code
_entity_poly.pdbx_strand_id
1 'polypeptide(L)'
;MGLKTVEQLRQARAALGWTQAKVAEAAGVSLPTIKRLENGAGNLAIRLETLTNLETALKSQGIQFLESGDVATGPGVALRVQE
;
A
#
# COMPACT_ATOMS: atom_id res chain seq x y z
N MET A 1 -9.46 -3.29 6.51
CA MET A 1 -8.19 -3.18 5.77
C MET A 1 -8.23 -1.90 4.98
N GLY A 2 -7.26 -1.03 5.21
CA GLY A 2 -7.14 0.24 4.52
C GLY A 2 -6.44 0.13 3.16
N LEU A 3 -5.58 -0.87 2.96
CA LEU A 3 -4.94 -1.12 1.67
C LEU A 3 -5.91 -1.91 0.77
N LYS A 4 -6.35 -1.30 -0.33
CA LYS A 4 -7.38 -1.86 -1.23
C LYS A 4 -6.90 -1.93 -2.68
N THR A 5 -6.08 -0.99 -3.13
CA THR A 5 -5.68 -0.90 -4.55
C THR A 5 -4.17 -0.96 -4.76
N VAL A 6 -3.78 -1.33 -5.99
CA VAL A 6 -2.39 -1.30 -6.46
C VAL A 6 -1.84 0.13 -6.43
N GLU A 7 -2.67 1.13 -6.73
CA GLU A 7 -2.30 2.55 -6.66
C GLU A 7 -1.91 2.94 -5.24
N GLN A 8 -2.69 2.54 -4.23
CA GLN A 8 -2.38 2.79 -2.82
C GLN A 8 -1.06 2.11 -2.41
N LEU A 9 -0.78 0.90 -2.89
CA LEU A 9 0.50 0.22 -2.65
C LEU A 9 1.67 1.03 -3.24
N ARG A 10 1.55 1.47 -4.50
CA ARG A 10 2.57 2.29 -5.16
C ARG A 10 2.78 3.64 -4.48
N GLN A 11 1.69 4.30 -4.07
CA GLN A 11 1.72 5.55 -3.33
C GLN A 11 2.42 5.40 -1.98
N ALA A 12 2.07 4.37 -1.20
CA ALA A 12 2.71 4.08 0.07
C ALA A 12 4.21 3.82 -0.09
N ARG A 13 4.59 3.03 -1.09
CA ARG A 13 6.00 2.78 -1.41
C ARG A 13 6.73 4.08 -1.78
N ALA A 14 6.13 4.91 -2.62
CA ALA A 14 6.71 6.18 -3.04
C ALA A 14 6.86 7.15 -1.86
N ALA A 15 5.87 7.23 -0.98
CA ALA A 15 5.90 8.07 0.23
C ALA A 15 7.04 7.67 1.18
N LEU A 16 7.37 6.38 1.26
CA LEU A 16 8.51 5.87 2.05
C LEU A 16 9.86 5.96 1.30
N GLY A 17 9.88 6.33 0.02
CA GLY A 17 11.09 6.27 -0.81
C GLY A 17 11.62 4.85 -1.00
N TRP A 18 10.76 3.83 -0.90
CA TRP A 18 11.15 2.43 -0.90
C TRP A 18 11.25 1.84 -2.31
N THR A 19 12.14 0.85 -2.46
CA THR A 19 12.17 -0.02 -3.64
C THR A 19 11.12 -1.13 -3.50
N GLN A 20 10.75 -1.77 -4.62
CA GLN A 20 9.88 -2.96 -4.59
C GLN A 20 10.49 -4.10 -3.76
N ALA A 21 11.82 -4.24 -3.78
CA ALA A 21 12.53 -5.21 -2.96
C ALA A 21 12.38 -4.90 -1.47
N LYS A 22 12.41 -3.62 -1.08
CA LYS A 22 12.23 -3.24 0.33
C LYS A 22 10.83 -3.52 0.84
N VAL A 23 9.80 -3.27 0.02
CA VAL A 23 8.41 -3.66 0.35
C VAL A 23 8.30 -5.19 0.52
N ALA A 24 8.91 -5.96 -0.39
CA ALA A 24 8.90 -7.42 -0.34
C ALA A 24 9.52 -7.95 0.96
N GLU A 25 10.71 -7.44 1.31
CA GLU A 25 11.43 -7.75 2.54
C GLU A 25 10.60 -7.41 3.78
N ALA A 26 10.09 -6.17 3.88
CA ALA A 26 9.35 -5.70 5.05
C ALA A 26 8.03 -6.45 5.26
N ALA A 27 7.36 -6.86 4.18
CA ALA A 27 6.10 -7.60 4.24
C ALA A 27 6.30 -9.13 4.26
N GLY A 28 7.53 -9.65 4.25
CA GLY A 28 7.78 -11.09 4.25
C GLY A 28 7.21 -11.83 3.04
N VAL A 29 7.20 -11.20 1.86
CA VAL A 29 6.65 -11.75 0.62
C VAL A 29 7.71 -11.75 -0.48
N SER A 30 7.51 -12.56 -1.53
CA SER A 30 8.50 -12.63 -2.61
C SER A 30 8.54 -11.35 -3.46
N LEU A 31 9.72 -10.94 -3.94
CA LEU A 31 9.85 -9.83 -4.88
C LEU A 31 9.02 -10.03 -6.18
N PRO A 32 8.95 -11.23 -6.79
CA PRO A 32 8.04 -11.47 -7.92
C PRO A 32 6.57 -11.17 -7.59
N THR A 33 6.12 -11.44 -6.36
CA THR A 33 4.77 -11.08 -5.91
C THR A 33 4.56 -9.57 -5.98
N ILE A 34 5.48 -8.77 -5.43
CA ILE A 34 5.38 -7.30 -5.46
C ILE A 34 5.43 -6.76 -6.89
N LYS A 35 6.35 -7.26 -7.72
CA LYS A 35 6.44 -6.87 -9.14
C LYS A 35 5.13 -7.14 -9.88
N ARG A 36 4.55 -8.33 -9.69
CA ARG A 36 3.27 -8.69 -10.30
C ARG A 36 2.15 -7.76 -9.82
N LEU A 37 2.12 -7.43 -8.53
CA LEU A 37 1.11 -6.55 -7.97
C LEU A 37 1.21 -5.13 -8.53
N GLU A 38 2.39 -4.53 -8.49
CA GLU A 38 2.59 -3.14 -8.93
C GLU A 38 2.54 -2.94 -10.45
N ASN A 39 2.70 -4.00 -11.24
CA ASN A 39 2.44 -3.98 -12.69
C ASN A 39 0.95 -4.07 -13.02
N GLY A 40 0.10 -4.44 -12.06
CA GLY A 40 -1.35 -4.44 -12.22
C GLY A 40 -1.98 -3.06 -11.99
N ALA A 41 -3.30 -3.03 -11.90
CA ALA A 41 -4.07 -1.82 -11.58
C ALA A 41 -5.35 -2.19 -10.83
N GLY A 42 -5.90 -1.23 -10.08
CA GLY A 42 -7.16 -1.40 -9.38
C GLY A 42 -7.06 -2.26 -8.13
N ASN A 43 -8.10 -3.01 -7.81
CA ASN A 43 -8.22 -3.74 -6.55
C ASN A 43 -7.14 -4.83 -6.40
N LEU A 44 -6.58 -4.94 -5.19
CA LEU A 44 -5.65 -5.99 -4.80
C LEU A 44 -6.39 -7.31 -4.58
N ALA A 45 -6.59 -8.07 -5.67
CA ALA A 45 -7.12 -9.43 -5.63
C ALA A 45 -5.99 -10.43 -5.28
N ILE A 46 -5.58 -10.46 -4.00
CA ILE A 46 -4.55 -11.37 -3.47
C ILE A 46 -5.02 -12.12 -2.24
N ARG A 47 -4.22 -13.10 -1.80
CA ARG A 47 -4.45 -13.81 -0.53
C ARG A 47 -4.51 -12.80 0.62
N LEU A 48 -5.49 -12.99 1.51
CA LEU A 48 -5.71 -12.12 2.66
C LEU A 48 -4.43 -11.97 3.51
N GLU A 49 -3.70 -13.06 3.73
CA GLU A 49 -2.43 -13.05 4.47
C GLU A 49 -1.40 -12.09 3.84
N THR A 50 -1.22 -12.14 2.52
CA THR A 50 -0.30 -11.23 1.80
C THR A 50 -0.76 -9.78 1.93
N LEU A 51 -2.07 -9.53 1.85
CA LEU A 51 -2.63 -8.18 2.02
C LEU A 51 -2.40 -7.67 3.45
N THR A 52 -2.58 -8.53 4.46
CA THR A 52 -2.37 -8.20 5.88
C THR A 52 -0.91 -7.87 6.14
N ASN A 53 0.01 -8.68 5.63
CA ASN A 53 1.44 -8.46 5.83
C ASN A 53 1.89 -7.15 5.16
N LEU A 54 1.40 -6.86 3.94
CA LEU A 54 1.68 -5.60 3.26
C LEU A 54 1.16 -4.39 4.03
N GLU A 55 -0.12 -4.42 4.42
CA GLU A 55 -0.73 -3.31 5.16
C GLU A 55 -0.04 -3.08 6.51
N THR A 56 0.29 -4.15 7.23
CA THR A 56 0.98 -4.08 8.53
C THR A 56 2.39 -3.54 8.38
N ALA A 57 3.16 -4.02 7.41
CA ALA A 57 4.51 -3.56 7.16
C ALA A 57 4.54 -2.06 6.83
N LEU A 58 3.65 -1.59 5.96
CA LEU A 58 3.57 -0.18 5.59
C LEU A 58 3.10 0.71 6.75
N LYS A 59 2.07 0.27 7.50
CA LYS A 59 1.60 0.98 8.70
C LYS A 59 2.68 1.12 9.77
N SER A 60 3.50 0.08 9.96
CA SER A 60 4.60 0.12 10.95
C SER A 60 5.66 1.19 10.65
N GLN A 61 5.69 1.70 9.42
CA GLN A 61 6.62 2.75 8.97
C GLN A 61 5.95 4.13 8.90
N GLY A 62 4.72 4.26 9.40
CA GLY A 62 4.01 5.54 9.47
C GLY A 62 3.03 5.79 8.31
N ILE A 63 2.78 4.83 7.42
CA ILE A 63 1.75 4.97 6.39
C ILE A 63 0.36 4.88 7.04
N GLN A 64 -0.45 5.93 6.83
CA GLN A 64 -1.87 5.93 7.16
C GLN A 64 -2.69 5.70 5.88
N PHE A 65 -3.42 4.59 5.81
CA PHE A 65 -4.43 4.39 4.77
C PHE A 65 -5.75 5.01 5.22
N LEU A 66 -6.24 5.98 4.45
CA LEU A 66 -7.46 6.74 4.76
C LEU A 66 -8.69 6.09 4.14
N GLU A 67 -9.77 6.04 4.89
CA GLU A 67 -11.13 5.76 4.41
C GLU A 67 -11.95 7.05 4.26
N SER A 68 -13.13 6.96 3.65
CA SER A 68 -14.01 8.11 3.47
C SER A 68 -14.37 8.74 4.81
N GLY A 69 -14.03 10.02 4.98
CA GLY A 69 -14.25 10.77 6.22
C GLY A 69 -13.03 10.83 7.14
N ASP A 70 -11.96 10.06 6.86
CA ASP A 70 -10.73 10.15 7.63
C ASP A 70 -9.95 11.44 7.36
N VAL A 71 -9.29 11.95 8.39
CA VAL A 71 -8.38 13.09 8.31
C VAL A 71 -6.94 12.59 8.39
N ALA A 72 -6.10 13.03 7.45
CA ALA A 72 -4.68 12.74 7.46
C ALA A 72 -4.02 13.37 8.71
N THR A 73 -3.25 12.58 9.44
CA THR A 73 -2.56 13.05 10.66
C THR A 73 -1.18 13.65 10.38
N GLY A 74 -0.59 13.33 9.22
CA GLY A 74 0.68 13.84 8.75
C GLY A 74 0.59 14.53 7.39
N PRO A 75 1.68 15.13 6.91
CA PRO A 75 1.74 15.70 5.57
C PRO A 75 1.55 14.62 4.51
N GLY A 76 0.89 14.95 3.40
CA GLY A 76 0.66 14.01 2.32
C GLY A 76 -0.26 14.54 1.23
N VAL A 77 -0.65 13.65 0.33
CA VAL A 77 -1.60 13.92 -0.75
C VAL A 77 -2.78 12.97 -0.64
N ALA A 78 -3.99 13.49 -0.75
CA ALA A 78 -5.22 12.71 -0.85
C ALA A 78 -5.90 13.03 -2.18
N LEU A 79 -6.43 12.00 -2.84
CA LEU A 79 -7.25 12.20 -4.03
C LEU A 79 -8.60 12.77 -3.61
N ARG A 80 -9.14 13.68 -4.42
CA ARG A 80 -10.53 14.13 -4.24
C ARG A 80 -11.47 12.95 -4.51
N VAL A 81 -12.54 12.84 -3.73
CA VAL A 81 -13.65 11.94 -4.04
C VAL A 81 -14.19 12.34 -5.41
N GLN A 82 -14.26 11.39 -6.33
CA GLN A 82 -14.91 11.57 -7.62
C GLN A 82 -16.39 11.20 -7.44
N GLU A 83 -17.29 12.06 -7.91
CA GLU A 83 -18.74 11.84 -7.92
C GLU A 83 -19.15 10.74 -8.91
#